data_AF-A0A3M2EEI4-F1
#
_entry.id   AF-A0A3M2EEI4-F1
#
_cell.length_a   1.000
_cell.length_b   1.000
_cell.length_c   1.000
_cell.angle_alpha   90.00
_cell.angle_beta   90.00
_cell.angle_gamma   90.00
#
_symmetry.space_group_name_H-M   'P 1'
#
loop_
_entity.id
_entity.type
_entity.pdbx_description
1 polymer ?
#
loop_
_entity_poly.entity_id
_entity_poly.type
_entity_poly.pdbx_seq_one_letter_code
_entity_poly.pdbx_strand_id
1 'polypeptide(L)' 'MMRVERNDVYFLLREVCKAAAELVGASDAMTPETSLVQTAHLRALQRSLDDLLRLGHAYRQDRP' A
#
# COMPACT_ATOMS: atom_id res chain seq x y z
N MET A 1 -16.12 16.85 8.76
CA MET A 1 -14.83 16.36 8.26
C MET A 1 -14.59 15.00 8.89
N MET A 2 -14.42 13.93 8.10
CA MET A 2 -14.25 12.58 8.63
C MET A 2 -12.86 12.51 9.28
N ARG A 3 -12.82 12.24 10.59
CA ARG A 3 -11.58 12.25 11.37
C ARG A 3 -10.86 10.93 11.13
N VAL A 4 -9.62 10.98 10.64
CA VAL A 4 -8.82 9.77 10.41
C VAL A 4 -8.41 9.21 11.78
N GLU A 5 -8.82 7.99 12.10
CA GLU A 5 -8.45 7.36 13.36
C GLU A 5 -7.13 6.61 13.22
N ARG A 6 -6.46 6.43 14.36
CA ARG A 6 -5.23 5.63 14.45
C ARG A 6 -5.43 4.24 13.85
N ASN A 7 -6.58 3.64 14.12
CA ASN A 7 -6.93 2.29 13.68
C ASN A 7 -7.02 2.18 12.15
N ASP A 8 -7.50 3.22 11.46
CA ASP A 8 -7.58 3.26 10.00
C ASP A 8 -6.19 3.20 9.37
N VAL A 9 -5.24 3.97 9.93
CA VAL A 9 -3.85 4.00 9.47
C VAL A 9 -3.16 2.65 9.68
N TYR A 10 -3.33 2.01 10.85
CA TYR A 10 -2.76 0.69 11.11
C TYR A 10 -3.38 -0.40 10.23
N PHE A 11 -4.70 -0.35 10.01
CA PHE A 11 -5.40 -1.28 9.14
C PHE A 11 -4.88 -1.18 7.70
N LEU A 12 -4.81 0.02 7.15
CA LEU A 12 -4.30 0.25 5.79
C LEU A 12 -2.85 -0.16 5.64
N LEU A 13 -1.99 0.15 6.63
CA LEU A 13 -0.58 -0.24 6.62
C LEU A 13 -0.42 -1.76 6.54
N ARG A 14 -1.21 -2.51 7.32
CA ARG A 14 -1.18 -3.97 7.33
C ARG A 14 -1.56 -4.55 5.96
N GLU A 15 -2.63 -4.06 5.34
CA GLU A 15 -3.08 -4.59 4.04
C GLU A 15 -2.07 -4.28 2.93
N VAL A 16 -1.46 -3.09 2.95
CA VAL A 16 -0.40 -2.73 1.99
C VAL A 16 0.85 -3.59 2.16
N CYS A 17 1.28 -3.85 3.41
CA CYS A 17 2.40 -4.76 3.69
C CYS A 17 2.11 -6.20 3.24
N LYS A 18 0.88 -6.68 3.42
CA LYS A 18 0.47 -8.01 2.97
C LYS A 18 0.53 -8.13 1.44
N ALA A 19 -0.04 -7.15 0.73
CA ALA A 19 0.00 -7.11 -0.74
C ALA A 19 1.45 -7.03 -1.28
N ALA A 20 2.34 -6.32 -0.60
CA ALA A 20 3.75 -6.27 -0.94
C ALA A 20 4.44 -7.64 -0.80
N ALA A 21 4.19 -8.34 0.31
CA ALA A 21 4.76 -9.67 0.55
C ALA A 21 4.28 -10.71 -0.47
N GLU A 22 2.99 -10.69 -0.82
CA GLU A 22 2.41 -11.55 -1.86
C GLU A 22 3.05 -11.28 -3.23
N LEU A 23 3.28 -10.01 -3.56
CA LEU A 23 3.90 -9.60 -4.82
C LEU A 23 5.37 -10.02 -4.92
N VAL A 24 6.12 -9.93 -3.81
CA VAL A 24 7.51 -10.42 -3.73
C VAL A 24 7.56 -11.94 -3.87
N GLY A 25 6.71 -12.68 -3.16
CA GLY A 25 6.66 -14.14 -3.25
C GLY A 25 6.24 -14.66 -4.63
N ALA A 26 5.39 -13.92 -5.35
CA ALA A 26 5.02 -14.24 -6.73
C ALA A 26 6.14 -13.96 -7.74
N SER A 27 7.15 -13.15 -7.37
CA SER A 27 8.26 -12.79 -8.26
C SER A 27 9.22 -13.93 -8.55
N ASP A 28 9.28 -14.95 -7.70
CA ASP A 28 10.17 -16.10 -7.88
C ASP A 28 9.70 -17.08 -8.98
N ALA A 29 8.45 -16.93 -9.46
CA ALA A 29 7.82 -17.81 -10.46
C ALA A 29 7.60 -17.15 -11.84
N MET A 30 8.33 -16.07 -12.15
CA MET A 30 8.04 -15.20 -13.29
C MET A 30 8.28 -15.84 -14.67
N THR A 31 7.25 -15.78 -15.53
CA THR A 31 7.37 -15.90 -16.99
C THR A 31 7.20 -14.52 -17.66
N PRO A 32 7.65 -14.33 -18.91
CA PRO A 32 7.55 -13.03 -19.61
C PRO A 32 6.12 -12.45 -19.68
N GLU A 33 5.09 -13.30 -19.74
CA GLU A 33 3.68 -12.89 -19.78
C GLU A 33 3.17 -12.35 -18.44
N THR A 34 3.76 -12.78 -17.32
CA THR A 34 3.43 -12.26 -15.98
C THR A 34 4.02 -10.87 -15.70
N SER A 35 4.98 -10.41 -16.51
CA SER A 35 5.69 -9.13 -16.32
C SER A 35 4.77 -7.89 -16.37
N LEU A 36 3.82 -7.84 -17.30
CA LEU A 36 2.90 -6.69 -17.43
C LEU A 36 1.91 -6.63 -16.26
N VAL A 37 1.37 -7.78 -15.85
CA VAL A 37 0.43 -7.89 -14.72
C VAL A 37 1.14 -7.48 -13.43
N GLN A 38 2.36 -7.97 -13.23
CA GLN A 38 3.17 -7.63 -12.06
C GLN A 38 3.59 -6.16 -12.04
N THR A 39 3.89 -5.57 -13.20
CA THR A 39 4.13 -4.12 -13.34
C THR A 39 2.90 -3.31 -12.93
N ALA A 40 1.69 -3.76 -13.29
CA ALA A 40 0.44 -3.12 -12.87
C ALA A 40 0.23 -3.23 -11.35
N HIS A 41 0.51 -4.40 -10.76
CA HIS A 41 0.45 -4.59 -9.30
C HIS A 41 1.47 -3.75 -8.55
N LEU A 42 2.70 -3.64 -9.03
CA LEU A 42 3.73 -2.77 -8.45
C LEU A 42 3.29 -1.29 -8.47
N ARG A 43 2.73 -0.82 -9.59
CA ARG A 43 2.18 0.54 -9.68
C ARG A 43 0.99 0.75 -8.75
N ALA A 44 0.13 -0.25 -8.58
CA ALA A 44 -0.98 -0.17 -7.63
C ALA A 44 -0.47 -0.08 -6.18
N LEU A 45 0.49 -0.92 -5.81
CA LEU A 45 1.12 -0.91 -4.50
C LEU A 45 1.80 0.43 -4.19
N GLN A 46 2.52 0.99 -5.17
CA GLN A 46 3.14 2.31 -5.04
C GLN A 46 2.11 3.40 -4.72
N ARG A 47 0.97 3.42 -5.42
CA ARG A 47 -0.11 4.38 -5.14
C ARG A 47 -0.69 4.20 -3.74
N SER A 48 -0.92 2.97 -3.31
CA SER A 48 -1.42 2.68 -1.96
C SER A 48 -0.45 3.13 -0.85
N LEU A 49 0.86 3.04 -1.09
CA LEU A 49 1.89 3.57 -0.18
C LEU A 49 1.85 5.10 -0.12
N ASP A 50 1.72 5.77 -1.26
CA ASP A 50 1.60 7.24 -1.31
C ASP A 50 0.36 7.73 -0.56
N ASP A 51 -0.78 7.04 -0.69
CA ASP A 51 -2.01 7.38 0.01
C ASP A 51 -1.88 7.16 1.53
N LEU A 52 -1.19 6.11 1.97
CA LEU A 52 -0.85 5.88 3.37
C LEU A 52 0.02 7.00 3.95
N LEU A 53 1.03 7.46 3.19
CA LEU A 53 1.88 8.56 3.61
C LEU A 53 1.10 9.86 3.77
N ARG A 54 0.16 10.14 2.85
CA ARG A 54 -0.75 11.29 2.93
C ARG A 54 -1.66 11.21 4.15
N LEU A 55 -2.30 10.05 4.38
CA LEU A 55 -3.15 9.82 5.55
C LEU A 55 -2.36 9.95 6.87
N GLY A 56 -1.14 9.40 6.93
CA GLY A 56 -0.27 9.53 8.09
C GLY A 56 0.21 10.97 8.32
N HIS A 57 0.33 11.79 7.28
CA HIS A 57 0.62 13.21 7.42
C HIS A 57 -0.61 13.98 7.93
N ALA A 58 -1.79 13.75 7.34
CA ALA A 58 -3.04 14.35 7.79
C ALA A 58 -3.34 14.01 9.26
N TYR A 59 -3.19 12.75 9.65
CA TYR A 59 -3.37 12.31 11.04
C TYR A 59 -2.41 13.01 12.03
N ARG A 60 -1.17 13.31 11.60
CA ARG A 60 -0.21 14.07 12.42
C ARG A 60 -0.55 15.56 12.49
N GLN A 61 -1.10 16.15 11.43
CA GLN A 61 -1.51 17.55 11.40
C GLN A 61 -2.80 17.81 12.19
N ASP A 62 -3.71 16.84 12.23
CA ASP A 62 -4.98 16.91 12.99
C ASP A 62 -4.79 16.69 14.50
N ARG A 63 -3.55 16.50 14.97
CA ARG A 63 -3.21 16.36 16.40
C ARG A 63 -2.20 17.45 16.81
N PRO A 64 -2.46 18.23 17.86
CA PRO A 64 -1.52 19.22 18.39
C PRO A 64 -0.27 18.57 18.98
#